data_AF-Q6PQ93-F1
#
_entry.id   AF-Q6PQ93-F1
#
_cell.length_a   1.000
_cell.length_b   1.000
_cell.length_c   1.000
_cell.angle_alpha   90.00
_cell.angle_beta   90.00
_cell.angle_gamma   90.00
#
_symmetry.space_group_name_H-M   'P 1'
#
loop_
_entity.id
_entity.type
_entity.pdbx_description
1 polymer ?
#
loop_
_entity_poly.entity_id
_entity_poly.type
_entity_poly.pdbx_seq_one_letter_code
_entity_poly.pdbx_strand_id
1 'polypeptide(L)'
;KHQAVAFRSGSDLSVFYRCSFEGFQDTLYVHSDRQFYKQCNIYGTVDFIFGNAAAVFQNCNIFPRNPPNKVNTITAQGRTDPNQNTGISIHNSRVTAASDLKPVQNSVKTYLGRPW
;
A
#
# COMPACT_ATOMS: atom_id res chain seq x y z
N LYS A 1 -19.96 -0.27 4.22
CA LYS A 1 -18.69 -0.43 4.99
C LYS A 1 -17.93 -1.57 4.31
N HIS A 2 -16.75 -1.32 3.73
CA HIS A 2 -16.06 -2.27 2.83
C HIS A 2 -14.57 -2.46 3.13
N GLN A 3 -14.03 -1.71 4.09
CA GLN A 3 -12.63 -1.76 4.50
C GLN A 3 -12.30 -3.05 5.27
N ALA A 4 -11.16 -3.67 4.96
CA ALA A 4 -10.69 -4.87 5.64
C ALA A 4 -9.16 -4.89 5.75
N VAL A 5 -8.64 -4.45 6.89
CA VAL A 5 -7.20 -4.36 7.15
C VAL A 5 -6.61 -5.75 7.41
N ALA A 6 -5.60 -6.13 6.64
CA ALA A 6 -4.84 -7.36 6.88
C ALA A 6 -3.77 -7.16 7.96
N PHE A 7 -3.09 -6.00 7.94
CA PHE A 7 -2.06 -5.67 8.93
C PHE A 7 -2.04 -4.18 9.24
N ARG A 8 -1.88 -3.85 10.53
CA ARG A 8 -1.73 -2.48 11.03
C ARG A 8 -0.48 -2.40 11.90
N SER A 9 0.45 -1.52 11.54
CA SER A 9 1.61 -1.19 12.39
C SER A 9 1.52 0.23 12.91
N GLY A 10 1.66 0.38 14.22
CA GLY A 10 1.98 1.62 14.91
C GLY A 10 3.18 1.44 15.85
N SER A 11 4.09 0.53 15.48
CA SER A 11 5.32 0.28 16.23
C SER A 11 6.46 1.07 15.61
N ASP A 12 7.14 1.86 16.43
CA ASP A 12 8.35 2.54 16.02
C ASP A 12 9.50 1.55 15.79
N LEU A 13 10.40 1.90 14.87
CA LEU A 13 11.55 1.09 14.44
C LEU A 13 11.19 -0.34 13.98
N SER A 14 9.98 -0.53 13.45
CA SER A 14 9.52 -1.85 13.01
C SER A 14 10.08 -2.23 11.64
N VAL A 15 10.45 -3.51 11.49
CA VAL A 15 10.99 -4.08 10.25
C VAL A 15 10.17 -5.30 9.83
N PHE A 16 9.79 -5.33 8.57
CA PHE A 16 9.12 -6.48 7.94
C PHE A 16 9.97 -6.96 6.77
N TYR A 17 10.40 -8.22 6.82
CA TYR A 17 11.30 -8.81 5.84
C TYR A 17 10.70 -10.07 5.24
N ARG A 18 10.57 -10.12 3.91
CA ARG A 18 10.01 -11.27 3.18
C ARG A 18 8.61 -11.68 3.63
N CYS A 19 7.78 -10.70 3.99
CA CYS A 19 6.38 -10.92 4.32
C CYS A 19 5.48 -10.77 3.08
N SER A 20 4.30 -11.40 3.09
CA SER A 20 3.21 -11.11 2.16
C SER A 20 2.06 -10.47 2.92
N PHE A 21 1.59 -9.32 2.46
CA PHE A 21 0.40 -8.63 2.99
C PHE A 21 -0.68 -8.67 1.90
N GLU A 22 -1.79 -9.37 2.19
CA GLU A 22 -2.79 -9.70 1.17
C GLU A 22 -4.18 -9.30 1.60
N GLY A 23 -4.82 -8.48 0.77
CA GLY A 23 -6.19 -8.03 0.98
C GLY A 23 -6.77 -7.41 -0.28
N PHE A 24 -7.76 -6.54 -0.07
CA PHE A 24 -8.39 -5.72 -1.10
C PHE A 24 -8.30 -4.26 -0.70
N GLN A 25 -9.40 -3.69 -0.21
CA GLN A 25 -9.43 -2.31 0.28
C GLN A 25 -8.78 -2.22 1.67
N ASP A 26 -7.87 -1.25 1.84
CA ASP A 26 -7.19 -0.93 3.10
C ASP A 26 -6.28 -2.06 3.63
N THR A 27 -5.57 -2.77 2.75
CA THR A 27 -4.78 -3.97 3.13
C THR A 27 -3.72 -3.71 4.21
N LEU A 28 -2.82 -2.75 3.99
CA LEU A 28 -1.69 -2.45 4.85
C LEU A 28 -1.81 -1.06 5.45
N TYR A 29 -2.14 -1.00 6.75
CA TYR A 29 -2.26 0.23 7.50
C TYR A 29 -0.92 0.58 8.17
N VAL A 30 -0.13 1.43 7.49
CA VAL A 30 1.07 2.08 8.04
C VAL A 30 0.67 3.24 8.95
N HIS A 31 0.11 2.91 10.12
CA HIS A 31 -0.62 3.86 10.98
C HIS A 31 0.25 5.03 11.47
N SER A 32 1.38 4.74 12.13
CA SER A 32 2.23 5.75 12.79
C SER A 32 3.69 5.30 12.90
N ASP A 33 4.58 6.23 13.27
CA ASP A 33 5.98 5.98 13.59
C ASP A 33 6.84 5.51 12.40
N ARG A 34 8.08 5.07 12.67
CA ARG A 34 9.06 4.71 11.63
C ARG A 34 8.99 3.23 11.30
N GLN A 35 8.86 2.91 10.01
CA GLN A 35 8.62 1.54 9.55
C GLN A 35 9.45 1.22 8.30
N PHE A 36 10.02 0.01 8.23
CA PHE A 36 10.80 -0.46 7.09
C PHE A 36 10.28 -1.79 6.56
N TYR A 37 9.91 -1.82 5.28
CA TYR A 37 9.43 -3.00 4.57
C TYR A 37 10.44 -3.39 3.50
N LYS A 38 11.01 -4.59 3.58
CA LYS A 38 12.08 -5.04 2.69
C LYS A 38 11.75 -6.39 2.05
N GLN A 39 11.82 -6.46 0.73
CA GLN A 39 11.54 -7.69 -0.03
C GLN A 39 10.15 -8.29 0.27
N CYS A 40 9.17 -7.44 0.55
CA CYS A 40 7.80 -7.85 0.82
C CYS A 40 6.96 -7.88 -0.46
N ASN A 41 5.89 -8.68 -0.44
CA ASN A 41 4.82 -8.61 -1.43
C ASN A 41 3.60 -7.93 -0.80
N ILE A 42 3.01 -6.98 -1.51
CA ILE A 42 1.82 -6.26 -1.04
C ILE A 42 0.75 -6.32 -2.13
N TYR A 43 -0.43 -6.84 -1.78
CA TYR A 43 -1.56 -7.00 -2.70
C TYR A 43 -2.77 -6.20 -2.24
N GLY A 44 -3.49 -5.55 -3.16
CA GLY A 44 -4.76 -4.93 -2.82
C GLY A 44 -5.40 -4.15 -3.97
N THR A 45 -6.47 -3.42 -3.66
CA THR A 45 -7.26 -2.69 -4.66
C THR A 45 -7.29 -1.18 -4.40
N VAL A 46 -8.07 -0.74 -3.41
CA VAL A 46 -8.26 0.66 -3.05
C VAL A 46 -7.48 0.95 -1.78
N ASP A 47 -6.65 1.99 -1.83
CA ASP A 47 -5.87 2.54 -0.70
C ASP A 47 -5.09 1.47 0.07
N PHE A 48 -4.55 0.48 -0.64
CA PHE A 48 -4.10 -0.74 0.01
C PHE A 48 -2.75 -0.61 0.73
N ILE A 49 -2.07 0.53 0.60
CA ILE A 49 -1.01 1.01 1.49
C ILE A 49 -1.40 2.40 1.99
N PHE A 50 -1.82 2.53 3.25
CA PHE A 50 -2.38 3.79 3.73
C PHE A 50 -2.00 4.11 5.18
N GLY A 51 -2.08 5.39 5.52
CA GLY A 51 -1.80 5.89 6.86
C GLY A 51 -0.85 7.08 6.89
N ASN A 52 -0.24 7.31 8.05
CA ASN A 52 0.59 8.48 8.32
C ASN A 52 1.92 8.14 9.02
N ALA A 53 2.47 6.94 8.78
CA ALA A 53 3.81 6.58 9.22
C ALA A 53 4.91 7.28 8.38
N ALA A 54 6.15 7.26 8.88
CA ALA A 54 7.36 7.43 8.08
C ALA A 54 7.79 6.03 7.58
N ALA A 55 7.26 5.61 6.43
CA ALA A 55 7.38 4.24 5.94
C ALA A 55 8.21 4.18 4.65
N VAL A 56 9.17 3.25 4.60
CA VAL A 56 9.95 2.96 3.40
C VAL A 56 9.73 1.51 2.95
N PHE A 57 9.34 1.35 1.69
CA PHE A 57 9.17 0.07 1.00
C PHE A 57 10.32 -0.12 0.02
N GLN A 58 11.26 -0.99 0.37
CA GLN A 58 12.47 -1.22 -0.40
C GLN A 58 12.50 -2.62 -1.04
N ASN A 59 12.79 -2.71 -2.33
CA ASN A 59 12.84 -4.00 -3.04
C ASN A 59 11.56 -4.84 -2.90
N CYS A 60 10.41 -4.19 -2.73
CA CYS A 60 9.12 -4.86 -2.60
C CYS A 60 8.49 -5.10 -3.98
N ASN A 61 7.57 -6.05 -4.04
CA ASN A 61 6.64 -6.19 -5.15
C ASN A 61 5.26 -5.72 -4.71
N ILE A 62 4.65 -4.84 -5.50
CA ILE A 62 3.36 -4.21 -5.21
C ILE A 62 2.41 -4.64 -6.33
N PHE A 63 1.32 -5.29 -5.94
CA PHE A 63 0.41 -6.01 -6.83
C PHE A 63 -1.02 -5.50 -6.72
N PRO A 64 -1.41 -4.48 -7.52
CA PRO A 64 -2.80 -4.10 -7.68
C PRO A 64 -3.62 -5.28 -8.22
N ARG A 65 -4.78 -5.54 -7.61
CA ARG A 65 -5.74 -6.61 -7.97
C ARG A 65 -6.92 -6.06 -8.76
N ASN A 66 -7.77 -6.92 -9.30
CA ASN A 66 -9.00 -6.52 -9.99
C ASN A 66 -10.05 -5.96 -8.98
N PRO A 67 -10.38 -4.66 -9.00
CA PRO A 67 -11.36 -4.08 -8.09
C PRO A 67 -12.80 -4.19 -8.64
N PRO A 68 -13.82 -4.22 -7.77
CA PRO A 68 -15.21 -4.12 -8.19
C PRO A 68 -15.50 -2.79 -8.91
N ASN A 69 -14.91 -1.69 -8.44
CA ASN A 69 -15.21 -0.33 -8.93
C ASN A 69 -14.33 0.12 -10.10
N LYS A 70 -13.59 -0.80 -10.74
CA LYS A 70 -12.70 -0.52 -11.89
C LYS A 70 -11.65 0.58 -11.67
N VAL A 71 -11.38 0.92 -10.41
CA VAL A 71 -10.35 1.89 -9.99
C VAL A 71 -9.56 1.31 -8.83
N ASN A 72 -8.23 1.38 -8.94
CA ASN A 72 -7.27 1.08 -7.88
C ASN A 72 -6.49 2.33 -7.49
N THR A 73 -6.13 2.41 -6.21
CA THR A 73 -5.21 3.40 -5.66
C THR A 73 -4.21 2.65 -4.79
N ILE A 74 -2.92 2.76 -5.11
CA ILE A 74 -1.88 2.04 -4.35
C ILE A 74 -1.71 2.68 -2.98
N THR A 75 -1.46 4.00 -2.94
CA THR A 75 -1.26 4.71 -1.68
C THR A 75 -2.38 5.69 -1.35
N ALA A 76 -2.72 5.78 -0.07
CA ALA A 76 -3.49 6.90 0.49
C ALA A 76 -2.74 7.46 1.71
N GLN A 77 -1.87 8.43 1.46
CA GLN A 77 -1.04 9.05 2.48
C GLN A 77 -1.84 10.14 3.20
N GLY A 78 -1.88 10.09 4.53
CA GLY A 78 -2.75 10.93 5.36
C GLY A 78 -2.02 11.95 6.23
N ARG A 79 -0.97 12.60 5.73
CA ARG A 79 -0.32 13.69 6.48
C ARG A 79 -1.24 14.91 6.52
N THR A 80 -1.62 15.34 7.71
CA THR A 80 -2.54 16.46 7.93
C THR A 80 -1.85 17.75 8.36
N ASP A 81 -0.61 17.66 8.86
CA ASP A 81 0.17 18.82 9.34
C ASP A 81 1.54 18.88 8.63
N PRO A 82 1.95 20.02 8.06
CA PRO A 82 3.25 20.16 7.39
C PRO A 82 4.46 19.95 8.31
N ASN A 83 4.29 20.04 9.63
CA ASN A 83 5.33 19.79 10.64
C ASN A 83 5.52 18.29 10.94
N GLN A 84 4.65 17.41 10.44
CA GLN A 84 4.84 15.97 10.52
C GLN A 84 5.93 15.50 9.55
N ASN A 85 6.87 14.72 10.06
CA ASN A 85 7.99 14.11 9.33
C ASN A 85 7.62 12.75 8.71
N THR A 86 6.37 12.60 8.27
CA THR A 86 5.76 11.35 7.81
C THR A 86 5.65 11.30 6.29
N GLY A 87 5.47 10.10 5.75
CA GLY A 87 5.38 9.87 4.31
C GLY A 87 5.58 8.41 3.93
N ILE A 88 5.13 8.06 2.74
CA ILE A 88 5.33 6.72 2.15
C ILE A 88 6.35 6.85 1.03
N SER A 89 7.47 6.13 1.15
CA SER A 89 8.52 6.06 0.12
C SER A 89 8.59 4.65 -0.47
N ILE A 90 8.47 4.56 -1.81
CA ILE A 90 8.61 3.31 -2.56
C ILE A 90 9.92 3.36 -3.34
N HIS A 91 10.92 2.59 -2.89
CA HIS A 91 12.30 2.68 -3.39
C HIS A 91 12.78 1.35 -3.95
N ASN A 92 13.30 1.34 -5.19
CA ASN A 92 13.80 0.14 -5.87
C ASN A 92 12.80 -1.04 -5.84
N SER A 93 11.50 -0.75 -5.97
CA SER A 93 10.41 -1.71 -5.89
C SER A 93 9.75 -1.86 -7.26
N ARG A 94 8.93 -2.89 -7.44
CA ARG A 94 8.18 -3.14 -8.68
C ARG A 94 6.69 -2.99 -8.42
N VAL A 95 6.01 -2.26 -9.31
CA VAL A 95 4.55 -2.19 -9.33
C VAL A 95 4.08 -2.91 -10.59
N THR A 96 3.35 -4.01 -10.43
CA THR A 96 2.87 -4.83 -11.54
C THR A 96 1.50 -5.40 -11.25
N ALA A 97 0.63 -5.53 -12.25
CA ALA A 97 -0.70 -6.11 -12.07
C ALA A 97 -0.63 -7.55 -11.51
N ALA A 98 -1.49 -7.85 -10.53
CA ALA A 98 -1.71 -9.20 -10.03
C ALA A 98 -2.35 -10.09 -11.13
N SER A 99 -2.32 -11.42 -10.93
CA SER A 99 -2.83 -12.39 -11.91
C SER A 99 -4.31 -12.19 -12.27
N ASP A 100 -5.13 -11.74 -11.32
CA ASP A 100 -6.54 -11.45 -11.51
C ASP A 100 -6.80 -10.12 -12.26
N LEU A 101 -5.88 -9.16 -12.18
CA LEU A 101 -5.95 -7.88 -12.86
C LEU A 101 -5.42 -7.95 -14.30
N LYS A 102 -4.36 -8.74 -14.56
CA LYS A 102 -3.71 -8.82 -15.88
C LYS A 102 -4.69 -9.00 -17.06
N PRO A 103 -5.70 -9.89 -17.01
CA PRO A 103 -6.62 -10.09 -18.14
C PRO A 103 -7.54 -8.89 -18.42
N VAL A 104 -7.77 -8.04 -17.42
CA VAL A 104 -8.74 -6.93 -17.48
C VAL A 104 -8.09 -5.56 -17.28
N GLN A 105 -6.77 -5.49 -17.33
CA GLN A 105 -5.99 -4.29 -16.97
C GLN A 105 -6.39 -3.04 -17.77
N ASN A 106 -6.75 -3.20 -19.05
CA ASN A 106 -7.21 -2.10 -19.90
C ASN A 106 -8.55 -1.50 -19.45
N SER A 107 -9.34 -2.24 -18.66
CA SER A 107 -10.64 -1.81 -18.14
C SER A 107 -10.56 -1.25 -16.70
N VAL A 108 -9.38 -1.24 -16.09
CA VAL A 108 -9.18 -0.85 -14.70
C VAL A 108 -8.14 0.26 -14.63
N LYS A 109 -8.54 1.43 -14.13
CA LYS A 109 -7.62 2.53 -13.90
C LYS A 109 -6.86 2.28 -12.60
N THR A 110 -5.53 2.25 -12.66
CA THR A 110 -4.69 2.10 -11.45
C THR A 110 -3.82 3.33 -11.29
N TYR A 111 -3.93 4.00 -10.15
CA TYR A 111 -3.15 5.18 -9.80
C TYR A 111 -2.14 4.86 -8.71
N LEU A 112 -1.00 5.54 -8.72
CA LEU A 112 0.01 5.41 -7.67
C LEU A 112 -0.53 5.83 -6.30
N GLY A 113 -1.46 6.78 -6.26
CA GLY A 113 -2.16 7.11 -5.03
C GLY A 113 -3.16 8.23 -5.19
N ARG A 114 -3.76 8.60 -4.06
CA ARG A 114 -4.60 9.78 -3.87
C ARG A 114 -4.32 10.41 -2.50
N PRO A 115 -4.50 11.72 -2.32
CA PRO A 115 -4.50 12.32 -0.97
C PRO A 115 -5.68 11.73 -0.19
N TRP A 116 -5.41 11.15 0.97
CA TRP A 116 -6.46 10.60 1.84
C TRP A 116 -7.28 11.73 2.46
#